data_AF-A0A256XYK9-F1
#
_entry.id   AF-A0A256XYK9-F1
#
_cell.length_a   1.000
_cell.length_b   1.000
_cell.length_c   1.000
_cell.angle_alpha   90.00
_cell.angle_beta   90.00
_cell.angle_gamma   90.00
#
_symmetry.space_group_name_H-M   'P 1'
#
loop_
_entity.id
_entity.type
_entity.pdbx_description
1 polymer ?
#
loop_
_entity_poly.entity_id
_entity_poly.type
_entity_poly.pdbx_seq_one_letter_code
_entity_poly.pdbx_strand_id
1 'polypeptide(L)'
;MRKTSESMDISDYVRETSYFSIHQTFRGKEAEELIKQSYKFGPNVYNNSSIEEGLVDYNKDGFLGKSQDVFDYFEEGKRKYQNHVPAPETGLDSVVGSYSDNVKGDSETCSGSSNYFVDAFKNYAASDHAKELKSYLTGKGRQFYDLEGVTTSTLKEGAVAGVAIAGDKAALVGDYDFEFKVNALASKYGVSRDVAERYVFDHESVHLSQKGKNYSELDAEYDVENTLNAFYSSMALKDSNNSEMYKSLAKLASARSSEVSVNYGSGSSYSSAA
;
A
#
# COMPACT_ATOMS: atom_id res chain seq x y z
N MET A 1 23.10 42.90 -7.38
CA MET A 1 22.68 42.23 -6.13
C MET A 1 22.23 40.82 -6.49
N ARG A 2 23.01 39.78 -6.14
CA ARG A 2 22.62 38.37 -6.33
C ARG A 2 21.79 37.93 -5.13
N LYS A 3 20.58 37.41 -5.37
CA LYS A 3 19.77 36.75 -4.34
C LYS A 3 20.46 35.42 -4.00
N THR A 4 20.85 35.26 -2.75
CA THR A 4 21.33 33.99 -2.20
C THR A 4 20.16 33.02 -2.12
N SER A 5 20.33 31.82 -2.67
CA SER A 5 19.39 30.71 -2.49
C SER A 5 19.38 30.34 -1.00
N GLU A 6 18.22 30.43 -0.36
CA GLU A 6 18.04 29.92 1.00
C GLU A 6 18.24 28.40 0.95
N SER A 7 19.30 27.93 1.61
CA SER A 7 19.52 26.52 1.84
C SER A 7 18.43 26.04 2.79
N MET A 8 17.55 25.17 2.31
CA MET A 8 16.56 24.48 3.13
C MET A 8 17.31 23.72 4.24
N ASP A 9 17.00 24.04 5.49
CA ASP A 9 17.66 23.49 6.67
C ASP A 9 17.31 22.00 6.79
N ILE A 10 18.32 21.14 6.95
CA ILE A 10 18.17 19.68 7.13
C ILE A 10 17.23 19.38 8.32
N SER A 11 17.15 20.28 9.31
CA SER A 11 16.25 20.13 10.44
C SER A 11 14.76 20.25 10.09
N ASP A 12 14.39 20.98 9.03
CA ASP A 12 13.01 21.04 8.54
C ASP A 12 12.64 19.75 7.79
N TYR A 13 13.57 19.16 7.02
CA TYR A 13 13.39 17.86 6.38
C TYR A 13 13.21 16.72 7.41
N VAL A 14 13.90 16.79 8.55
CA VAL A 14 13.75 15.82 9.65
C VAL A 14 12.46 16.03 10.45
N ARG A 15 11.91 17.24 10.50
CA ARG A 15 10.58 17.49 11.11
C ARG A 15 9.43 17.05 10.22
N GLU A 16 9.52 17.19 8.90
CA GLU A 16 8.48 16.69 7.98
C GLU A 16 8.41 15.15 7.93
N THR A 17 9.53 14.47 8.19
CA THR A 17 9.55 12.99 8.26
C THR A 17 9.03 12.40 9.58
N SER A 18 8.66 13.25 10.53
CA SER A 18 8.27 12.83 11.89
C SER A 18 6.81 12.37 12.02
N TYR A 19 5.94 12.69 11.05
CA TYR A 19 4.55 12.19 10.99
C TYR A 19 4.30 11.35 9.73
N PHE A 20 4.92 10.17 9.66
CA PHE A 20 4.57 9.18 8.64
C PHE A 20 3.45 8.27 9.19
N SER A 21 2.18 8.60 8.91
CA SER A 21 1.09 7.62 9.10
C SER A 21 1.09 6.67 7.91
N ILE A 22 0.97 5.36 8.10
CA ILE A 22 0.83 4.46 6.94
C ILE A 22 -0.63 4.38 6.50
N HIS A 23 -1.52 4.51 7.46
CA HIS A 23 -2.94 4.26 7.33
C HIS A 23 -3.77 5.53 7.54
N GLN A 24 -4.92 5.58 6.87
CA GLN A 24 -6.03 6.47 7.18
C GLN A 24 -7.35 5.68 7.20
N THR A 25 -8.09 5.79 8.29
CA THR A 25 -9.46 5.28 8.36
C THR A 25 -10.47 6.32 7.89
N PHE A 26 -11.40 5.91 7.02
CA PHE A 26 -12.59 6.70 6.67
C PHE A 26 -13.86 6.08 7.27
N ARG A 27 -14.82 6.94 7.66
CA ARG A 27 -16.12 6.56 8.23
C ARG A 27 -17.24 7.47 7.72
N GLY A 28 -18.49 7.02 7.90
CA GLY A 28 -19.69 7.80 7.56
C GLY A 28 -19.81 8.10 6.07
N LYS A 29 -20.32 9.30 5.74
CA LYS A 29 -20.60 9.68 4.33
C LYS A 29 -19.36 9.64 3.43
N GLU A 30 -18.20 9.99 3.96
CA GLU A 30 -16.95 9.95 3.19
C GLU A 30 -16.57 8.51 2.81
N ALA A 31 -16.71 7.57 3.76
CA ALA A 31 -16.49 6.16 3.47
C ALA A 31 -17.49 5.61 2.45
N GLU A 32 -18.77 6.00 2.53
CA GLU A 32 -19.78 5.60 1.56
C GLU A 32 -19.43 6.09 0.14
N GLU A 33 -18.94 7.32 -0.01
CA GLU A 33 -18.53 7.85 -1.31
C GLU A 33 -17.28 7.14 -1.86
N LEU A 34 -16.29 6.85 -1.02
CA LEU A 34 -15.10 6.09 -1.43
C LEU A 34 -15.46 4.65 -1.84
N ILE A 35 -16.36 4.00 -1.11
CA ILE A 35 -16.89 2.68 -1.49
C ILE A 35 -17.60 2.76 -2.85
N LYS A 36 -18.45 3.77 -3.08
CA LYS A 36 -19.10 3.98 -4.39
C LYS A 36 -18.09 4.21 -5.51
N GLN A 37 -17.04 4.97 -5.26
CA GLN A 37 -15.98 5.23 -6.24
C GLN A 37 -15.23 3.94 -6.60
N SER A 38 -15.02 3.04 -5.63
CA SER A 38 -14.33 1.77 -5.86
C SER A 38 -15.03 0.88 -6.89
N TYR A 39 -16.36 0.95 -7.02
CA TYR A 39 -17.11 0.21 -8.04
C TYR A 39 -16.75 0.61 -9.48
N LYS A 40 -16.21 1.82 -9.69
CA LYS A 40 -15.75 2.27 -11.02
C LYS A 40 -14.55 1.47 -11.53
N PHE A 41 -13.80 0.83 -10.63
CA PHE A 41 -12.58 0.09 -10.95
C PHE A 41 -12.79 -1.44 -11.07
N GLY A 42 -14.07 -1.85 -11.14
CA GLY A 42 -14.54 -3.21 -11.36
C GLY A 42 -14.92 -3.95 -10.07
N PRO A 43 -15.97 -4.80 -10.10
CA PRO A 43 -16.41 -5.54 -8.91
C PRO A 43 -15.43 -6.64 -8.47
N ASN A 44 -15.24 -6.74 -7.15
CA ASN A 44 -14.81 -7.90 -6.34
C ASN A 44 -13.56 -8.70 -6.76
N VAL A 45 -12.41 -8.27 -6.24
CA VAL A 45 -11.16 -9.06 -6.22
C VAL A 45 -11.11 -9.99 -4.99
N TYR A 46 -11.90 -9.71 -3.94
CA TYR A 46 -11.68 -10.30 -2.60
C TYR A 46 -12.72 -11.34 -2.16
N ASN A 47 -13.85 -11.45 -2.87
CA ASN A 47 -14.90 -12.40 -2.54
C ASN A 47 -14.63 -13.76 -3.22
N ASN A 48 -13.63 -14.47 -2.69
CA ASN A 48 -13.21 -15.78 -3.18
C ASN A 48 -13.94 -16.94 -2.48
N SER A 49 -15.16 -16.72 -1.97
CA SER A 49 -16.00 -17.78 -1.39
C SER A 49 -16.89 -18.50 -2.42
N SER A 50 -16.75 -18.20 -3.71
CA SER A 50 -17.59 -18.80 -4.78
C SER A 50 -16.85 -19.19 -6.06
N ILE A 51 -15.51 -19.15 -6.13
CA ILE A 51 -14.75 -19.63 -7.30
C ILE A 51 -14.35 -21.12 -7.17
N GLU A 52 -15.18 -21.92 -6.49
CA GLU A 52 -15.10 -23.39 -6.61
C GLU A 52 -16.34 -24.01 -7.27
N GLU A 53 -17.41 -23.24 -7.54
CA GLU A 53 -18.58 -23.74 -8.27
C GLU A 53 -19.13 -22.67 -9.21
N GLY A 54 -18.60 -22.57 -10.43
CA GLY A 54 -19.22 -21.77 -11.48
C GLY A 54 -18.28 -21.16 -12.50
N LEU A 55 -17.67 -21.99 -13.35
CA LEU A 55 -17.48 -21.61 -14.74
C LEU A 55 -18.86 -21.42 -15.37
N VAL A 56 -19.47 -20.26 -15.16
CA VAL A 56 -20.64 -19.83 -15.92
C VAL A 56 -20.13 -18.91 -17.02
N ASP A 57 -20.21 -19.44 -18.24
CA ASP A 57 -20.02 -18.76 -19.51
C ASP A 57 -20.50 -17.30 -19.47
N TYR A 58 -19.54 -16.37 -19.40
CA TYR A 58 -19.73 -15.03 -19.94
C TYR A 58 -19.04 -14.99 -21.30
N ASN A 59 -19.72 -15.54 -22.30
CA ASN A 59 -19.34 -15.41 -23.70
C ASN A 59 -20.58 -15.07 -24.54
N LYS A 60 -20.93 -13.78 -24.53
CA LYS A 60 -21.72 -13.12 -25.56
C LYS A 60 -21.08 -11.78 -25.85
N ASP A 61 -19.97 -11.83 -26.57
CA ASP A 61 -19.73 -11.05 -27.79
C ASP A 61 -18.22 -11.12 -28.09
N GLY A 62 -17.90 -11.67 -29.27
CA GLY A 62 -16.62 -12.31 -29.55
C GLY A 62 -15.39 -11.42 -29.46
N PHE A 63 -14.38 -11.92 -28.74
CA PHE A 63 -12.99 -11.70 -29.07
C PHE A 63 -12.20 -12.98 -28.73
N LEU A 64 -11.91 -13.78 -29.76
CA LEU A 64 -11.06 -14.97 -29.65
C LEU A 64 -9.59 -14.53 -29.74
N GLY A 65 -9.01 -14.11 -28.62
CA GLY A 65 -7.56 -14.14 -28.40
C GLY A 65 -7.18 -15.49 -27.79
N LYS A 66 -6.22 -16.20 -28.38
CA LYS A 66 -5.80 -17.51 -27.88
C LYS A 66 -4.99 -17.31 -26.60
N SER A 67 -5.01 -18.28 -25.68
CA SER A 67 -4.25 -18.24 -24.41
C SER A 67 -2.74 -17.96 -24.57
N GLN A 68 -2.22 -18.08 -25.79
CA GLN A 68 -0.85 -17.73 -26.14
C GLN A 68 -0.60 -16.22 -26.08
N ASP A 69 -1.57 -15.38 -26.44
CA ASP A 69 -1.40 -13.91 -26.50
C ASP A 69 -1.20 -13.30 -25.09
N VAL A 70 -1.84 -13.91 -24.09
CA VAL A 70 -1.66 -13.54 -22.67
C VAL A 70 -0.29 -13.98 -22.15
N PHE A 71 0.18 -15.16 -22.56
CA PHE A 71 1.51 -15.65 -22.20
C PHE A 71 2.63 -14.81 -22.83
N ASP A 72 2.46 -14.44 -24.10
CA ASP A 72 3.44 -13.62 -24.83
C ASP A 72 3.52 -12.19 -24.27
N TYR A 73 2.40 -11.62 -23.81
CA TYR A 73 2.38 -10.33 -23.09
C TYR A 73 3.16 -10.39 -21.76
N PHE A 74 3.03 -11.47 -20.99
CA PHE A 74 3.76 -11.67 -19.74
C PHE A 74 5.28 -11.87 -19.96
N GLU A 75 5.67 -12.62 -20.99
CA GLU A 75 7.08 -12.85 -21.32
C GLU A 75 7.74 -11.62 -21.95
N GLU A 76 7.02 -10.81 -22.73
CA GLU A 76 7.53 -9.52 -23.24
C GLU A 76 7.74 -8.50 -22.10
N GLY A 77 6.88 -8.53 -21.07
CA GLY A 77 7.08 -7.78 -19.84
C GLY A 77 8.37 -8.15 -19.13
N LYS A 78 8.66 -9.44 -18.92
CA LYS A 78 9.92 -9.90 -18.31
C LYS A 78 11.16 -9.49 -19.12
N ARG A 79 11.07 -9.54 -20.45
CA ARG A 79 12.18 -9.20 -21.35
C ARG A 79 12.53 -7.72 -21.36
N LYS A 80 11.55 -6.82 -21.14
CA LYS A 80 11.79 -5.38 -20.96
C LYS A 80 12.48 -5.07 -19.62
N TYR A 81 12.16 -5.82 -18.56
CA TYR A 81 12.74 -5.60 -17.23
C TYR A 81 14.16 -6.19 -17.06
N GLN A 82 14.53 -7.25 -17.79
CA GLN A 82 15.88 -7.81 -17.72
C GLN A 82 16.95 -7.00 -18.49
N ASN A 83 16.56 -6.04 -19.32
CA ASN A 83 17.49 -5.26 -20.15
C ASN A 83 17.86 -3.87 -19.59
N HIS A 84 17.49 -3.54 -18.36
CA HIS A 84 17.84 -2.26 -17.72
C HIS A 84 18.52 -2.45 -16.36
N VAL A 85 19.53 -3.31 -16.30
CA VAL A 85 20.50 -3.32 -15.20
C VAL A 85 21.86 -2.92 -15.78
N PRO A 86 22.29 -1.65 -15.67
CA PRO A 86 23.66 -1.31 -15.99
C PRO A 86 24.60 -1.99 -14.99
N ALA A 87 25.68 -2.59 -15.50
CA ALA A 87 26.74 -3.16 -14.69
C ALA A 87 27.35 -2.10 -13.77
N PRO A 88 27.80 -2.47 -12.55
CA PRO A 88 28.41 -1.53 -11.63
C PRO A 88 29.84 -1.22 -12.08
N GLU A 89 30.02 -0.17 -12.87
CA GLU A 89 31.33 0.43 -13.10
C GLU A 89 31.54 1.63 -12.17
N THR A 90 32.52 1.44 -11.29
CA THR A 90 33.33 2.42 -10.56
C THR A 90 33.22 3.88 -11.00
N GLY A 91 32.90 4.77 -10.05
CA GLY A 91 33.23 6.20 -10.19
C GLY A 91 32.25 7.14 -9.49
N LEU A 92 32.63 7.62 -8.31
CA LEU A 92 32.16 8.89 -7.77
C LEU A 92 32.60 10.01 -8.72
N ASP A 93 31.65 10.69 -9.37
CA ASP A 93 31.58 12.16 -9.47
C ASP A 93 30.45 12.65 -10.40
N SER A 94 29.69 13.63 -9.89
CA SER A 94 28.88 14.64 -10.59
C SER A 94 27.89 14.20 -11.69
N VAL A 95 26.58 14.33 -11.45
CA VAL A 95 25.64 14.91 -12.43
C VAL A 95 24.53 15.68 -11.70
N VAL A 96 24.72 17.00 -11.61
CA VAL A 96 23.63 17.98 -11.53
C VAL A 96 23.17 18.20 -12.97
N GLY A 97 21.92 17.83 -13.28
CA GLY A 97 21.35 17.91 -14.61
C GLY A 97 19.95 18.52 -14.58
N SER A 98 19.87 19.77 -14.98
CA SER A 98 18.68 20.60 -15.21
C SER A 98 17.61 19.95 -16.09
N TYR A 99 16.35 19.93 -15.63
CA TYR A 99 15.19 19.75 -16.50
C TYR A 99 14.64 21.12 -16.90
N SER A 100 14.77 21.42 -18.19
CA SER A 100 14.29 22.63 -18.88
C SER A 100 12.90 22.38 -19.47
N ASP A 101 12.05 23.40 -19.36
CA ASP A 101 10.74 23.54 -20.00
C ASP A 101 10.75 23.23 -21.51
N ASN A 102 9.69 22.54 -21.98
CA ASN A 102 8.88 22.88 -23.15
C ASN A 102 7.98 21.72 -23.57
N VAL A 103 6.69 21.71 -23.17
CA VAL A 103 5.60 21.18 -24.01
C VAL A 103 4.35 22.03 -23.79
N LYS A 104 3.91 22.71 -24.84
CA LYS A 104 2.60 23.36 -24.96
C LYS A 104 1.64 22.45 -25.71
N GLY A 105 0.45 22.26 -25.14
CA GLY A 105 -0.84 22.09 -25.82
C GLY A 105 -1.09 20.78 -26.58
N ASP A 106 -1.99 19.94 -26.08
CA ASP A 106 -3.36 19.87 -26.62
C ASP A 106 -4.29 19.01 -25.75
N SER A 107 -5.57 19.38 -25.83
CA SER A 107 -6.82 18.94 -25.22
C SER A 107 -6.89 17.66 -24.36
N GLU A 108 -7.46 17.87 -23.17
CA GLU A 108 -8.12 16.97 -22.22
C GLU A 108 -8.82 15.74 -22.82
N THR A 109 -8.18 14.59 -22.66
CA THR A 109 -8.86 13.33 -22.32
C THR A 109 -8.31 12.87 -20.99
N CYS A 110 -9.15 12.89 -19.96
CA CYS A 110 -8.88 12.37 -18.61
C CYS A 110 -8.85 10.82 -18.64
N SER A 111 -7.91 10.25 -19.41
CA SER A 111 -7.70 8.82 -19.56
C SER A 111 -6.22 8.52 -19.33
N GLY A 112 -5.86 8.08 -18.12
CA GLY A 112 -4.53 7.53 -17.85
C GLY A 112 -3.87 7.88 -16.52
N SER A 113 -4.56 8.47 -15.55
CA SER A 113 -3.97 8.72 -14.22
C SER A 113 -3.90 7.42 -13.39
N SER A 114 -2.71 6.82 -13.39
CA SER A 114 -2.13 5.94 -12.36
C SER A 114 -3.09 5.12 -11.47
N ASN A 115 -3.63 4.02 -12.01
CA ASN A 115 -4.27 2.96 -11.21
C ASN A 115 -3.26 2.00 -10.54
N TYR A 116 -2.00 2.43 -10.37
CA TYR A 116 -0.93 1.56 -9.88
C TYR A 116 -1.32 0.82 -8.60
N PHE A 117 -1.84 1.53 -7.59
CA PHE A 117 -2.28 0.91 -6.33
C PHE A 117 -3.33 -0.18 -6.54
N VAL A 118 -4.32 0.07 -7.40
CA VAL A 118 -5.41 -0.88 -7.68
C VAL A 118 -4.85 -2.15 -8.32
N ASP A 119 -3.95 -2.01 -9.30
CA ASP A 119 -3.37 -3.13 -10.02
C ASP A 119 -2.37 -3.91 -9.15
N ALA A 120 -1.54 -3.19 -8.37
CA ALA A 120 -0.60 -3.78 -7.42
C ALA A 120 -1.34 -4.56 -6.32
N PHE A 121 -2.40 -3.99 -5.74
CA PHE A 121 -3.20 -4.70 -4.75
C PHE A 121 -3.93 -5.91 -5.34
N LYS A 122 -4.43 -5.83 -6.58
CA LYS A 122 -5.04 -6.97 -7.29
C LYS A 122 -4.07 -8.15 -7.40
N ASN A 123 -2.83 -7.86 -7.81
CA ASN A 123 -1.78 -8.87 -7.91
C ASN A 123 -1.40 -9.43 -6.53
N TYR A 124 -1.26 -8.56 -5.54
CA TYR A 124 -0.99 -8.96 -4.16
C TYR A 124 -2.11 -9.88 -3.61
N ALA A 125 -3.38 -9.51 -3.79
CA ALA A 125 -4.53 -10.27 -3.27
C ALA A 125 -4.65 -11.67 -3.88
N ALA A 126 -4.17 -11.87 -5.12
CA ALA A 126 -4.11 -13.18 -5.77
C ALA A 126 -2.91 -14.04 -5.32
N SER A 127 -1.92 -13.44 -4.67
CA SER A 127 -0.69 -14.13 -4.25
C SER A 127 -0.94 -15.16 -3.14
N ASP A 128 -0.08 -16.17 -3.06
CA ASP A 128 -0.14 -17.14 -1.97
C ASP A 128 0.17 -16.51 -0.61
N HIS A 129 0.97 -15.45 -0.59
CA HIS A 129 1.26 -14.70 0.63
C HIS A 129 -0.01 -14.07 1.24
N ALA A 130 -0.83 -13.40 0.42
CA ALA A 130 -2.09 -12.82 0.90
C ALA A 130 -3.06 -13.90 1.43
N LYS A 131 -3.07 -15.09 0.82
CA LYS A 131 -3.85 -16.24 1.30
C LYS A 131 -3.33 -16.75 2.65
N GLU A 132 -2.01 -16.80 2.83
CA GLU A 132 -1.38 -17.20 4.09
C GLU A 132 -1.72 -16.21 5.23
N LEU A 133 -1.62 -14.90 4.98
CA LEU A 133 -2.02 -13.88 5.96
C LEU A 133 -3.50 -14.00 6.30
N LYS A 134 -4.38 -14.10 5.30
CA LYS A 134 -5.83 -14.27 5.52
C LYS A 134 -6.13 -15.52 6.33
N SER A 135 -5.45 -16.63 6.05
CA SER A 135 -5.58 -17.88 6.80
C SER A 135 -5.11 -17.74 8.24
N TYR A 136 -3.97 -17.06 8.46
CA TYR A 136 -3.45 -16.76 9.80
C TYR A 136 -4.46 -15.95 10.62
N LEU A 137 -5.00 -14.87 10.04
CA LEU A 137 -5.97 -13.99 10.70
C LEU A 137 -7.29 -14.74 11.01
N THR A 138 -7.77 -15.55 10.07
CA THR A 138 -8.96 -16.40 10.26
C THR A 138 -8.72 -17.43 11.36
N GLY A 139 -7.54 -18.06 11.40
CA GLY A 139 -7.13 -18.99 12.45
C GLY A 139 -7.04 -18.33 13.84
N LYS A 140 -6.85 -17.01 13.90
CA LYS A 140 -6.95 -16.20 15.13
C LYS A 140 -8.39 -15.82 15.49
N GLY A 141 -9.38 -16.32 14.75
CA GLY A 141 -10.80 -16.03 14.96
C GLY A 141 -11.21 -14.62 14.54
N ARG A 142 -10.44 -13.97 13.65
CA ARG A 142 -10.78 -12.63 13.15
C ARG A 142 -11.86 -12.71 12.07
N GLN A 143 -12.70 -11.69 12.01
CA GLN A 143 -13.71 -11.50 10.98
C GLN A 143 -13.30 -10.36 10.07
N PHE A 144 -13.68 -10.43 8.80
CA PHE A 144 -13.33 -9.42 7.81
C PHE A 144 -14.55 -8.58 7.45
N TYR A 145 -14.33 -7.29 7.22
CA TYR A 145 -15.28 -6.47 6.47
C TYR A 145 -15.41 -7.00 5.04
N ASP A 146 -16.59 -6.83 4.46
CA ASP A 146 -16.87 -7.20 3.08
C ASP A 146 -16.17 -6.19 2.17
N LEU A 147 -15.04 -6.60 1.58
CA LEU A 147 -14.26 -5.72 0.71
C LEU A 147 -14.97 -5.56 -0.64
N GLU A 148 -15.61 -4.41 -0.82
CA GLU A 148 -16.43 -4.05 -2.00
C GLU A 148 -15.58 -3.58 -3.18
N GLY A 149 -14.38 -3.05 -2.92
CA GLY A 149 -13.49 -2.59 -3.97
C GLY A 149 -12.20 -1.94 -3.47
N VAL A 150 -11.41 -1.50 -4.45
CA VAL A 150 -10.10 -0.86 -4.28
C VAL A 150 -10.09 0.38 -5.14
N THR A 151 -9.65 1.52 -4.60
CA THR A 151 -9.65 2.80 -5.30
C THR A 151 -8.44 3.64 -4.88
N THR A 152 -8.31 4.82 -5.48
CA THR A 152 -7.30 5.82 -5.14
C THR A 152 -7.96 7.15 -4.80
N SER A 153 -7.36 7.87 -3.86
CA SER A 153 -7.81 9.20 -3.45
C SER A 153 -6.62 10.02 -2.92
N THR A 154 -6.83 11.30 -2.65
CA THR A 154 -5.86 12.10 -1.89
C THR A 154 -6.04 11.77 -0.41
N LEU A 155 -5.01 11.18 0.22
CA LEU A 155 -5.01 10.91 1.65
C LEU A 155 -4.39 12.08 2.42
N LYS A 156 -4.52 12.07 3.74
CA LYS A 156 -3.81 13.01 4.63
C LYS A 156 -2.30 12.93 4.38
N GLU A 157 -1.62 14.01 4.73
CA GLU A 157 -0.15 14.07 4.68
C GLU A 157 0.45 12.88 5.47
N GLY A 158 1.42 12.20 4.87
CA GLY A 158 2.02 10.98 5.41
C GLY A 158 1.31 9.67 5.05
N ALA A 159 -0.03 9.63 5.03
CA ALA A 159 -0.82 8.40 4.80
C ALA A 159 -0.52 7.75 3.44
N VAL A 160 -0.16 6.46 3.41
CA VAL A 160 0.17 5.73 2.19
C VAL A 160 -1.06 5.04 1.60
N ALA A 161 -1.84 4.41 2.47
CA ALA A 161 -3.08 3.73 2.14
C ALA A 161 -4.11 3.94 3.26
N GLY A 162 -5.29 3.36 3.09
CA GLY A 162 -6.36 3.46 4.07
C GLY A 162 -7.50 2.49 3.82
N VAL A 163 -8.39 2.40 4.81
CA VAL A 163 -9.63 1.63 4.71
C VAL A 163 -10.82 2.54 4.95
N ALA A 164 -11.73 2.59 3.97
CA ALA A 164 -13.04 3.18 4.12
C ALA A 164 -14.05 2.14 4.58
N ILE A 165 -14.73 2.36 5.72
CA ILE A 165 -15.70 1.39 6.27
C ILE A 165 -17.06 2.04 6.45
N ALA A 166 -18.09 1.36 5.94
CA ALA A 166 -19.50 1.72 6.10
C ALA A 166 -20.33 0.48 6.43
N GLY A 167 -20.74 0.35 7.69
CA GLY A 167 -21.42 -0.85 8.19
C GLY A 167 -20.51 -2.08 8.10
N ASP A 168 -20.97 -3.13 7.42
CA ASP A 168 -20.20 -4.35 7.19
C ASP A 168 -19.26 -4.28 6.00
N LYS A 169 -19.33 -3.20 5.21
CA LYS A 169 -18.61 -3.03 3.94
C LYS A 169 -17.33 -2.23 4.14
N ALA A 170 -16.33 -2.53 3.32
CA ALA A 170 -15.10 -1.75 3.24
C ALA A 170 -14.62 -1.53 1.81
N ALA A 171 -13.80 -0.50 1.60
CA ALA A 171 -12.98 -0.32 0.42
C ALA A 171 -11.54 0.03 0.83
N LEU A 172 -10.57 -0.48 0.08
CA LEU A 172 -9.18 -0.05 0.23
C LEU A 172 -8.93 1.20 -0.62
N VAL A 173 -8.22 2.15 -0.05
CA VAL A 173 -7.95 3.46 -0.66
C VAL A 173 -6.45 3.70 -0.65
N GLY A 174 -5.83 3.69 -1.82
CA GLY A 174 -4.44 4.09 -1.97
C GLY A 174 -4.32 5.58 -2.21
N ASP A 175 -3.18 6.17 -1.86
CA ASP A 175 -2.89 7.55 -2.24
C ASP A 175 -2.62 7.68 -3.75
N TYR A 176 -2.89 8.84 -4.36
CA TYR A 176 -2.48 9.09 -5.75
C TYR A 176 -0.96 9.03 -5.94
N ASP A 177 -0.20 9.40 -4.91
CA ASP A 177 1.27 9.34 -4.88
C ASP A 177 1.77 8.04 -4.21
N PHE A 178 0.98 6.95 -4.26
CA PHE A 178 1.28 5.68 -3.57
C PHE A 178 2.72 5.20 -3.80
N GLU A 179 3.19 5.16 -5.05
CA GLU A 179 4.53 4.69 -5.38
C GLU A 179 5.63 5.55 -4.73
N PHE A 180 5.45 6.87 -4.75
CA PHE A 180 6.38 7.80 -4.11
C PHE A 180 6.39 7.60 -2.59
N LYS A 181 5.22 7.46 -1.97
CA LYS A 181 5.09 7.22 -0.53
C LYS A 181 5.67 5.87 -0.11
N VAL A 182 5.51 4.81 -0.90
CA VAL A 182 6.16 3.51 -0.67
C VAL A 182 7.69 3.62 -0.76
N ASN A 183 8.22 4.38 -1.71
CA ASN A 183 9.67 4.61 -1.80
C ASN A 183 10.21 5.38 -0.58
N ALA A 184 9.45 6.38 -0.09
CA ALA A 184 9.79 7.10 1.13
C ALA A 184 9.78 6.16 2.35
N LEU A 185 8.77 5.30 2.46
CA LEU A 185 8.68 4.28 3.51
C LEU A 185 9.86 3.30 3.47
N ALA A 186 10.18 2.78 2.28
CA ALA A 186 11.30 1.89 2.06
C ALA A 186 12.64 2.51 2.50
N SER A 187 12.86 3.77 2.12
CA SER A 187 14.04 4.54 2.49
C SER A 187 14.13 4.78 4.00
N LYS A 188 13.01 5.16 4.65
CA LYS A 188 12.94 5.40 6.10
C LYS A 188 13.37 4.18 6.91
N TYR A 189 12.91 2.99 6.51
CA TYR A 189 13.16 1.75 7.26
C TYR A 189 14.34 0.92 6.75
N GLY A 190 15.01 1.37 5.68
CA GLY A 190 16.15 0.67 5.09
C GLY A 190 15.77 -0.71 4.52
N VAL A 191 14.60 -0.81 3.88
CA VAL A 191 14.10 -2.03 3.23
C VAL A 191 13.95 -1.81 1.72
N SER A 192 13.78 -2.88 0.95
CA SER A 192 13.47 -2.73 -0.48
C SER A 192 12.05 -2.17 -0.68
N ARG A 193 11.82 -1.52 -1.83
CA ARG A 193 10.50 -1.03 -2.23
C ARG A 193 9.43 -2.12 -2.17
N ASP A 194 9.73 -3.31 -2.67
CA ASP A 194 8.79 -4.44 -2.70
C ASP A 194 8.43 -4.93 -1.28
N VAL A 195 9.38 -4.87 -0.35
CA VAL A 195 9.12 -5.19 1.07
C VAL A 195 8.22 -4.14 1.71
N ALA A 196 8.47 -2.85 1.45
CA ALA A 196 7.63 -1.77 1.95
C ALA A 196 6.21 -1.81 1.35
N GLU A 197 6.07 -2.08 0.06
CA GLU A 197 4.78 -2.22 -0.62
C GLU A 197 3.96 -3.37 -0.03
N ARG A 198 4.59 -4.55 0.08
CA ARG A 198 3.97 -5.73 0.70
C ARG A 198 3.48 -5.41 2.10
N TYR A 199 4.32 -4.75 2.89
CA TYR A 199 3.96 -4.36 4.24
C TYR A 199 2.73 -3.46 4.29
N VAL A 200 2.60 -2.47 3.38
CA VAL A 200 1.41 -1.62 3.31
C VAL A 200 0.16 -2.45 3.01
N PHE A 201 0.21 -3.38 2.07
CA PHE A 201 -0.95 -4.23 1.76
C PHE A 201 -1.31 -5.20 2.89
N ASP A 202 -0.32 -5.79 3.55
CA ASP A 202 -0.53 -6.61 4.74
C ASP A 202 -1.16 -5.79 5.87
N HIS A 203 -0.68 -4.56 6.09
CA HIS A 203 -1.18 -3.62 7.10
C HIS A 203 -2.67 -3.31 6.90
N GLU A 204 -3.05 -2.92 5.69
CA GLU A 204 -4.47 -2.69 5.36
C GLU A 204 -5.31 -3.97 5.44
N SER A 205 -4.72 -5.13 5.11
CA SER A 205 -5.40 -6.43 5.24
C SER A 205 -5.71 -6.77 6.71
N VAL A 206 -4.86 -6.37 7.65
CA VAL A 206 -5.14 -6.53 9.07
C VAL A 206 -6.23 -5.57 9.53
N HIS A 207 -6.26 -4.31 9.08
CA HIS A 207 -7.38 -3.41 9.36
C HIS A 207 -8.72 -3.96 8.86
N LEU A 208 -8.75 -4.57 7.66
CA LEU A 208 -9.93 -5.26 7.16
C LEU A 208 -10.40 -6.39 8.09
N SER A 209 -9.49 -7.03 8.82
CA SER A 209 -9.77 -8.11 9.78
C SER A 209 -10.21 -7.64 11.18
N GLN A 210 -10.34 -6.34 11.39
CA GLN A 210 -10.77 -5.75 12.66
C GLN A 210 -12.30 -5.59 12.75
N LYS A 211 -13.08 -6.33 11.95
CA LYS A 211 -14.55 -6.28 11.99
C LYS A 211 -15.07 -6.63 13.38
N GLY A 212 -16.01 -5.82 13.86
CA GLY A 212 -16.62 -5.97 15.18
C GLY A 212 -15.72 -5.60 16.36
N LYS A 213 -14.50 -5.08 16.12
CA LYS A 213 -13.63 -4.52 17.14
C LYS A 213 -13.94 -3.04 17.33
N ASN A 214 -14.08 -2.61 18.58
CA ASN A 214 -14.28 -1.20 18.93
C ASN A 214 -12.96 -0.61 19.44
N TYR A 215 -11.98 -0.50 18.54
CA TYR A 215 -10.68 0.07 18.85
C TYR A 215 -10.70 1.59 18.67
N SER A 216 -9.96 2.31 19.52
CA SER A 216 -9.50 3.65 19.16
C SER A 216 -8.54 3.55 17.95
N GLU A 217 -8.28 4.66 17.25
CA GLU A 217 -7.30 4.66 16.14
C GLU A 217 -5.94 4.15 16.60
N LEU A 218 -5.49 4.60 17.77
CA LEU A 218 -4.25 4.14 18.39
C LEU A 218 -4.25 2.63 18.67
N ASP A 219 -5.31 2.10 19.27
CA ASP A 219 -5.40 0.66 19.57
C ASP A 219 -5.49 -0.18 18.30
N ALA A 220 -6.13 0.35 17.24
CA ALA A 220 -6.24 -0.31 15.95
C ALA A 220 -4.87 -0.45 15.27
N GLU A 221 -4.08 0.62 15.22
CA GLU A 221 -2.71 0.60 14.70
C GLU A 221 -1.84 -0.38 15.52
N TYR A 222 -1.93 -0.32 16.85
CA TYR A 222 -1.20 -1.25 17.72
C TYR A 222 -1.54 -2.72 17.46
N ASP A 223 -2.82 -3.02 17.28
CA ASP A 223 -3.29 -4.36 16.93
C ASP A 223 -2.72 -4.80 15.57
N VAL A 224 -2.68 -3.91 14.58
CA VAL A 224 -2.08 -4.20 13.27
C VAL A 224 -0.61 -4.55 13.41
N GLU A 225 0.18 -3.68 14.03
CA GLU A 225 1.63 -3.87 14.07
C GLU A 225 2.05 -5.10 14.88
N ASN A 226 1.38 -5.37 15.99
CA ASN A 226 1.64 -6.56 16.78
C ASN A 226 1.22 -7.85 16.05
N THR A 227 0.10 -7.80 15.31
CA THR A 227 -0.37 -8.94 14.51
C THR A 227 0.59 -9.25 13.38
N LEU A 228 1.03 -8.23 12.65
CA LEU A 228 2.00 -8.38 11.56
C LEU A 228 3.35 -8.87 12.07
N ASN A 229 3.88 -8.29 13.15
CA ASN A 229 5.12 -8.75 13.75
C ASN A 229 5.06 -10.24 14.12
N ALA A 230 3.97 -10.68 14.75
CA ALA A 230 3.77 -12.09 15.09
C ALA A 230 3.65 -12.98 13.84
N PHE A 231 2.91 -12.55 12.82
CA PHE A 231 2.79 -13.28 11.54
C PHE A 231 4.15 -13.43 10.86
N TYR A 232 4.87 -12.33 10.63
CA TYR A 232 6.18 -12.36 9.96
C TYR A 232 7.22 -13.13 10.74
N SER A 233 7.24 -13.00 12.08
CA SER A 233 8.13 -13.80 12.93
C SER A 233 7.88 -15.30 12.76
N SER A 234 6.61 -15.71 12.63
CA SER A 234 6.27 -17.11 12.37
C SER A 234 6.66 -17.56 10.96
N MET A 235 6.47 -16.69 9.96
CA MET A 235 6.83 -16.97 8.56
C MET A 235 8.34 -17.06 8.36
N ALA A 236 9.14 -16.25 9.07
CA ALA A 236 10.59 -16.32 9.04
C ALA A 236 11.15 -17.67 9.51
N LEU A 237 10.41 -18.38 10.38
CA LEU A 237 10.77 -19.72 10.85
C LEU A 237 10.27 -20.83 9.91
N LYS A 238 9.16 -20.60 9.20
CA LYS A 238 8.50 -21.57 8.31
C LYS A 238 9.12 -21.58 6.91
N ASP A 239 9.44 -20.41 6.36
CA ASP A 239 9.94 -20.24 5.00
C ASP A 239 11.41 -19.86 5.02
N SER A 240 12.29 -20.86 4.89
CA SER A 240 13.73 -20.67 4.89
C SER A 240 14.23 -19.85 3.71
N ASN A 241 13.53 -19.88 2.56
CA ASN A 241 13.94 -19.18 1.35
C ASN A 241 13.68 -17.67 1.44
N ASN A 242 12.63 -17.28 2.16
CA ASN A 242 12.27 -15.87 2.37
C ASN A 242 12.50 -15.40 3.81
N SER A 243 13.27 -16.14 4.62
CA SER A 243 13.45 -15.86 6.05
C SER A 243 13.95 -14.44 6.32
N GLU A 244 14.94 -13.94 5.57
CA GLU A 244 15.48 -12.59 5.76
C GLU A 244 14.49 -11.48 5.38
N MET A 245 13.67 -11.71 4.36
CA MET A 245 12.58 -10.80 4.00
C MET A 245 11.56 -10.70 5.14
N TYR A 246 11.15 -11.84 5.70
CA TYR A 246 10.21 -11.87 6.82
C TYR A 246 10.79 -11.28 8.12
N LYS A 247 12.07 -11.48 8.40
CA LYS A 247 12.75 -10.78 9.51
C LYS A 247 12.74 -9.26 9.31
N SER A 248 12.94 -8.81 8.07
CA SER A 248 12.91 -7.37 7.74
C SER A 248 11.50 -6.79 7.93
N LEU A 249 10.46 -7.50 7.49
CA LEU A 249 9.05 -7.15 7.72
C LEU A 249 8.69 -7.12 9.21
N ALA A 250 9.12 -8.12 9.98
CA ALA A 250 8.91 -8.17 11.43
C ALA A 250 9.58 -6.99 12.15
N LYS A 251 10.82 -6.65 11.75
CA LYS A 251 11.54 -5.50 12.28
C LYS A 251 10.84 -4.17 11.95
N LEU A 252 10.33 -4.03 10.72
CA LEU A 252 9.56 -2.86 10.30
C LEU A 252 8.29 -2.70 11.16
N ALA A 253 7.49 -3.77 11.30
CA ALA A 253 6.30 -3.79 12.16
C ALA A 253 6.62 -3.42 13.62
N SER A 254 7.72 -3.95 14.17
CA SER A 254 8.16 -3.63 15.53
C SER A 254 8.59 -2.17 15.70
N ALA A 255 9.30 -1.60 14.73
CA ALA A 255 9.70 -0.19 14.75
C ALA A 255 8.46 0.72 14.69
N ARG A 256 7.52 0.39 13.81
CA ARG A 256 6.23 1.08 13.67
C ARG A 256 5.39 1.04 14.94
N SER A 257 5.26 -0.11 15.59
CA SER A 257 4.58 -0.24 16.89
C SER A 257 5.16 0.71 17.95
N SER A 258 6.47 0.94 17.93
CA SER A 258 7.13 1.91 18.83
C SER A 258 6.77 3.36 18.45
N GLU A 259 6.75 3.69 17.15
CA GLU A 259 6.36 5.03 16.67
C GLU A 259 4.89 5.37 16.91
N VAL A 260 4.00 4.37 16.86
CA VAL A 260 2.57 4.55 17.14
C VAL A 260 2.34 5.15 18.54
N SER A 261 3.08 4.72 19.58
CA SER A 261 3.01 5.36 20.92
C SER A 261 3.42 6.83 20.89
N VAL A 262 4.42 7.18 20.08
CA VAL A 262 4.95 8.55 20.04
C VAL A 262 3.99 9.47 19.30
N ASN A 263 3.47 9.02 18.14
CA ASN A 263 2.62 9.81 17.26
C ASN A 263 1.24 10.09 17.84
N TYR A 264 0.69 9.14 18.61
CA TYR A 264 -0.65 9.28 19.20
C TYR A 264 -0.63 9.54 20.71
N GLY A 265 0.44 9.16 21.43
CA GLY A 265 0.56 9.37 22.87
C GLY A 265 0.98 10.79 23.27
N SER A 266 1.65 11.54 22.38
CA SER A 266 2.13 12.90 22.68
C SER A 266 1.02 13.96 22.71
N GLY A 267 -0.20 13.63 22.29
CA GLY A 267 -1.34 14.55 22.24
C GLY A 267 -2.02 14.86 23.58
N SER A 268 -1.63 14.21 24.69
CA SER A 268 -2.34 14.35 25.98
C SER A 268 -1.70 15.30 27.02
N SER A 269 -0.62 16.03 26.69
CA SER A 269 0.12 16.81 27.71
C SER A 269 0.10 18.35 27.58
N TYR A 270 -0.64 18.93 26.64
CA TYR A 270 -0.86 20.39 26.60
C TYR A 270 -2.29 20.74 26.99
N SER A 271 -2.63 20.50 28.25
CA SER A 271 -3.86 21.01 28.89
C SER A 271 -3.48 21.73 30.19
N SER A 272 -3.77 23.03 30.19
CA SER A 272 -3.80 23.99 31.31
C SER A 272 -2.49 24.24 32.08
N ALA A 273 -1.69 25.19 31.59
CA ALA A 273 -1.12 26.19 32.49
C ALA A 273 -2.14 27.32 32.62
N ALA A 274 -2.62 27.53 33.83
CA ALA A 274 -3.54 28.60 34.24
C ALA A 274 -2.82 29.95 34.35
#